data_AF-A0A9E3V2M6-F1
#
_entry.id   AF-A0A9E3V2M6-F1
#
_cell.length_a   1.000
_cell.length_b   1.000
_cell.length_c   1.000
_cell.angle_alpha   90.00
_cell.angle_beta   90.00
_cell.angle_gamma   90.00
#
_symmetry.space_group_name_H-M   'P 1'
#
loop_
_entity.id
_entity.type
_entity.pdbx_description
1 polymer ?
#
loop_
_entity_poly.entity_id
_entity_poly.type
_entity_poly.pdbx_seq_one_letter_code
_entity_poly.pdbx_strand_id
1 'polypeptide(L)'
;MMPMLWAQAPAATDRLTVPLLALRRWYTSLTLSSPDPVPNRAGLWTWLAGLGALLLLAMIAQGPARALRQLFDLVGHARLASAALGRLRRAGRLVAVLLGVTVLAWTGSQFASYNKEERRDDLLALLKTKSLRELSMEQGVLAGLTPLRDLCGLGDNLLLLVGATVLVFRLSAGRWGGDLRPFSTEAPVPTSATLCWGSAWLYAMYRFAAMVIDPDGLPLGGCFVIEAGIIPLFMALADGLLLAWVLAELRAAGPEGFGCESIDVAGAVVRVPAATLACVAALPARYVATGVWLLLYDVPSLANLAWLRGCVRGWGLVKLQGVALVTAGLAGAAAWGRGTIGEAIRGYGRLLRAEGGRLV
;
A
#
# COMPACT_ATOMS: atom_id res chain seq x y z
N MET A 1 -32.49 -3.51 11.76
CA MET A 1 -32.12 -2.24 11.10
C MET A 1 -31.71 -1.28 12.20
N MET A 2 -30.46 -1.39 12.66
CA MET A 2 -29.94 -0.51 13.71
C MET A 2 -29.69 0.88 13.12
N PRO A 3 -30.05 1.96 13.82
CA PRO A 3 -29.74 3.30 13.35
C PRO A 3 -28.22 3.41 13.30
N MET A 4 -27.74 3.79 12.12
CA MET A 4 -26.38 4.23 11.84
C MET A 4 -25.81 4.98 13.04
N LEU A 5 -24.78 4.43 13.69
CA LEU A 5 -23.85 5.14 14.57
C LEU A 5 -23.24 6.39 13.90
N TRP A 6 -23.47 6.56 12.59
CA TRP A 6 -23.03 7.66 11.73
C TRP A 6 -24.08 8.75 11.51
N ALA A 7 -25.39 8.43 11.56
CA ALA A 7 -26.46 9.43 11.39
C ALA A 7 -26.82 10.18 12.68
N GLN A 8 -26.18 9.83 13.79
CA GLN A 8 -26.28 10.52 15.07
C GLN A 8 -24.91 10.89 15.62
N ALA A 9 -24.04 11.46 14.79
CA ALA A 9 -23.11 12.44 15.32
C ALA A 9 -23.85 13.79 15.29
N PRO A 10 -24.65 14.15 16.33
CA PRO A 10 -25.09 15.53 16.46
C PRO A 10 -23.85 16.42 16.50
N ALA A 11 -24.00 17.68 16.12
CA ALA A 11 -22.95 18.69 15.99
C ALA A 11 -22.18 19.04 17.30
N ALA A 12 -22.03 18.12 18.25
CA ALA A 12 -21.45 18.29 19.57
C ALA A 12 -20.33 17.27 19.83
N THR A 13 -19.08 17.75 19.88
CA THR A 13 -18.07 17.34 20.87
C THR A 13 -17.84 15.84 21.16
N ASP A 14 -18.05 14.92 20.22
CA ASP A 14 -17.78 13.51 20.47
C ASP A 14 -16.28 13.19 20.30
N ARG A 15 -15.67 12.59 21.33
CA ARG A 15 -14.23 12.27 21.38
C ARG A 15 -13.81 11.24 20.33
N LEU A 16 -14.77 10.62 19.64
CA LEU A 16 -14.55 9.57 18.65
C LEU A 16 -14.65 10.04 17.20
N THR A 17 -15.17 11.25 16.93
CA THR A 17 -15.34 11.74 15.56
C THR A 17 -14.02 11.82 14.80
N VAL A 18 -12.98 12.41 15.40
CA VAL A 18 -11.65 12.56 14.75
C VAL A 18 -10.91 11.23 14.59
N PRO A 19 -10.87 10.33 15.59
CA PRO A 19 -10.28 9.00 15.41
C PRO A 19 -10.98 8.14 14.35
N LEU A 20 -12.32 8.17 14.27
CA LEU A 20 -13.06 7.43 13.25
C LEU A 20 -12.84 8.03 11.85
N LEU A 21 -12.76 9.35 11.73
CA LEU A 21 -12.37 10.02 10.49
C LEU A 21 -10.94 9.64 10.07
N ALA A 22 -10.00 9.60 11.02
CA ALA A 22 -8.63 9.19 10.76
C ALA A 22 -8.57 7.73 10.26
N LEU A 23 -9.32 6.83 10.89
CA LEU A 23 -9.46 5.44 10.47
C LEU A 23 -10.08 5.32 9.07
N ARG A 24 -11.14 6.09 8.76
CA ARG A 24 -11.75 6.16 7.43
C ARG A 24 -10.71 6.55 6.39
N ARG A 25 -9.97 7.64 6.60
CA ARG A 25 -8.92 8.12 5.68
C ARG A 25 -7.78 7.12 5.48
N TRP A 26 -7.44 6.35 6.50
CA TRP A 26 -6.43 5.28 6.38
C TRP A 26 -6.87 4.17 5.45
N TYR A 27 -8.14 3.77 5.55
CA TYR A 27 -8.70 2.74 4.67
C TYR A 27 -8.98 3.25 3.25
N THR A 28 -9.64 4.41 3.10
CA THR A 28 -10.20 4.83 1.81
C THR A 28 -9.20 5.48 0.86
N SER A 29 -8.19 6.17 1.39
CA SER A 29 -7.26 6.99 0.60
C SER A 29 -5.80 6.70 0.87
N LEU A 30 -5.50 5.72 1.73
CA LEU A 30 -4.13 5.37 2.15
C LEU A 30 -3.37 6.54 2.77
N THR A 31 -4.04 7.65 3.05
CA THR A 31 -3.45 8.86 3.61
C THR A 31 -3.50 8.78 5.12
N LEU A 32 -2.32 8.65 5.73
CA LEU A 32 -2.23 8.72 7.18
C LEU A 32 -2.77 10.07 7.67
N SER A 33 -3.82 10.04 8.50
CA SER A 33 -4.31 11.20 9.26
C SER A 33 -4.06 11.05 10.76
N SER A 34 -3.95 12.18 11.43
CA SER A 34 -3.81 12.24 12.88
C SER A 34 -5.14 11.96 13.57
N PRO A 35 -5.17 11.08 14.59
CA PRO A 35 -6.37 10.81 15.37
C PRO A 35 -6.70 11.94 16.36
N ASP A 36 -5.78 12.89 16.55
CA ASP A 36 -5.95 13.97 17.51
C ASP A 36 -6.58 15.22 16.87
N PRO A 37 -7.56 15.86 17.55
CA PRO A 37 -8.14 17.11 17.08
C PRO A 37 -7.13 18.26 17.14
N VAL A 38 -6.15 18.22 18.04
CA VAL A 38 -5.15 19.28 18.21
C VAL A 38 -3.87 18.98 17.44
N PRO A 39 -3.09 19.99 17.00
CA PRO A 39 -1.79 19.77 16.38
C PRO A 39 -0.88 18.96 17.31
N ASN A 40 -0.29 17.88 16.78
CA ASN A 40 0.60 17.01 17.54
C ASN A 40 1.85 16.65 16.73
N ARG A 41 3.00 16.60 17.39
CA ARG A 41 4.28 16.19 16.81
C ARG A 41 4.50 14.67 16.83
N ALA A 42 3.55 13.88 17.32
CA ALA A 42 3.66 12.42 17.41
C ALA A 42 3.93 11.77 16.04
N GLY A 43 3.35 12.28 14.95
CA GLY A 43 3.66 11.82 13.60
C GLY A 43 5.13 12.04 13.22
N LEU A 44 5.68 13.23 13.54
CA LEU A 44 7.08 13.57 13.29
C LEU A 44 8.02 12.69 14.11
N TRP A 45 7.73 12.52 15.40
CA TRP A 45 8.52 11.64 16.26
C TRP A 45 8.45 10.18 15.82
N THR A 46 7.31 9.73 15.33
CA THR A 46 7.16 8.37 14.80
C THR A 46 8.00 8.19 13.53
N TRP A 47 8.00 9.20 12.66
CA TRP A 47 8.82 9.19 11.43
C TRP A 47 10.33 9.19 11.76
N LEU A 48 10.77 10.10 12.62
CA LEU A 48 12.16 10.16 13.08
C LEU A 48 12.59 8.87 13.82
N ALA A 49 11.71 8.28 14.62
CA ALA A 49 11.98 7.01 15.30
C ALA A 49 12.10 5.85 14.30
N GLY A 50 11.27 5.81 13.26
CA GLY A 50 11.36 4.81 12.19
C GLY A 50 12.66 4.92 11.40
N LEU A 51 13.06 6.14 11.00
CA LEU A 51 14.36 6.39 10.36
C LEU A 51 15.54 6.07 11.29
N GLY A 52 15.44 6.45 12.56
CA GLY A 52 16.44 6.12 13.57
C GLY A 52 16.61 4.62 13.79
N ALA A 53 15.50 3.87 13.79
CA ALA A 53 15.53 2.40 13.88
C ALA A 53 16.14 1.76 12.63
N LEU A 54 15.84 2.27 11.43
CA LEU A 54 16.48 1.82 10.18
C LEU A 54 17.98 2.10 10.19
N LEU A 55 18.40 3.28 10.67
CA LEU A 55 19.81 3.64 10.82
C LEU A 55 20.50 2.72 11.82
N LEU A 56 19.90 2.45 12.97
CA LEU A 56 20.43 1.50 13.95
C LEU A 56 20.58 0.10 13.33
N LEU A 57 19.59 -0.37 12.58
CA LEU A 57 19.65 -1.65 11.89
C LEU A 57 20.78 -1.68 10.85
N ALA A 58 20.98 -0.59 10.10
CA ALA A 58 22.11 -0.45 9.19
C ALA A 58 23.45 -0.47 9.94
N MET A 59 23.58 0.23 11.06
CA MET A 59 24.79 0.21 11.89
C MET A 59 25.08 -1.19 12.43
N ILE A 60 24.06 -1.94 12.85
CA ILE A 60 24.21 -3.34 13.28
C ILE A 60 24.67 -4.23 12.11
N ALA A 61 24.13 -4.01 10.90
CA ALA A 61 24.40 -4.87 9.75
C ALA A 61 25.79 -4.65 9.12
N GLN A 62 26.30 -3.41 9.05
CA GLN A 62 27.53 -3.07 8.33
C GLN A 62 28.57 -2.28 9.14
N GLY A 63 28.28 -1.98 10.41
CA GLY A 63 29.12 -1.18 11.30
C GLY A 63 28.78 0.32 11.26
N PRO A 64 28.95 1.04 12.39
CA PRO A 64 28.50 2.42 12.54
C PRO A 64 29.22 3.41 11.62
N ALA A 65 30.54 3.28 11.49
CA ALA A 65 31.34 4.17 10.64
C ALA A 65 30.93 4.09 9.16
N ARG A 66 30.69 2.87 8.65
CA ARG A 66 30.26 2.66 7.26
C ARG A 66 28.85 3.16 7.03
N ALA A 67 27.92 2.91 7.96
CA ALA A 67 26.54 3.40 7.87
C ALA A 67 26.47 4.92 7.84
N LEU A 68 27.15 5.61 8.76
CA LEU A 68 27.17 7.08 8.78
C LEU A 68 27.86 7.66 7.54
N ARG A 69 28.97 7.07 7.09
CA ARG A 69 29.63 7.50 5.85
C ARG A 69 28.69 7.41 4.64
N GLN A 70 27.92 6.32 4.55
CA GLN A 70 26.96 6.13 3.47
C GLN A 70 25.77 7.10 3.57
N LEU A 71 25.25 7.34 4.76
CA LEU A 71 24.15 8.29 5.00
C LEU A 71 24.48 9.70 4.49
N PHE A 72 25.74 10.14 4.64
CA PHE A 72 26.18 11.46 4.18
C PHE A 72 26.88 11.44 2.81
N ASP A 73 26.87 10.31 2.08
CA ASP A 73 27.47 10.18 0.75
C ASP A 73 26.56 10.78 -0.34
N LEU A 74 26.51 12.12 -0.42
CA LEU A 74 25.66 12.84 -1.38
C LEU A 74 25.91 12.41 -2.84
N VAL A 75 27.17 12.15 -3.20
CA VAL A 75 27.54 11.70 -4.55
C VAL A 75 26.99 10.29 -4.81
N GLY A 76 27.08 9.39 -3.83
CA GLY A 76 26.47 8.07 -3.88
C GLY A 76 24.95 8.14 -4.08
N HIS A 77 24.26 8.99 -3.33
CA HIS A 77 22.81 9.20 -3.50
C HIS A 77 22.47 9.74 -4.88
N ALA A 78 23.21 10.72 -5.39
CA ALA A 78 23.00 11.26 -6.73
C ALA A 78 23.21 10.20 -7.83
N ARG A 79 24.20 9.30 -7.66
CA ARG A 79 24.42 8.17 -8.57
C ARG A 79 23.28 7.16 -8.52
N LEU A 80 22.76 6.83 -7.34
CA LEU A 80 21.61 5.94 -7.20
C LEU A 80 20.33 6.57 -7.80
N ALA A 81 20.09 7.85 -7.53
CA ALA A 81 18.94 8.58 -8.05
C ALA A 81 18.99 8.67 -9.59
N SER A 82 20.15 8.98 -10.17
CA SER A 82 20.32 9.02 -11.63
C SER A 82 20.16 7.63 -12.27
N ALA A 83 20.67 6.57 -11.65
CA ALA A 83 20.45 5.20 -12.11
C ALA A 83 18.97 4.79 -12.04
N ALA A 84 18.27 5.16 -10.97
CA ALA A 84 16.84 4.94 -10.81
C ALA A 84 16.02 5.70 -11.86
N LEU A 85 16.33 6.99 -12.08
CA LEU A 85 15.71 7.81 -13.13
C LEU A 85 15.96 7.23 -14.53
N GLY A 86 17.19 6.76 -14.80
CA GLY A 86 17.52 6.11 -16.07
C GLY A 86 16.68 4.85 -16.30
N ARG A 87 16.46 4.04 -15.25
CA ARG A 87 15.58 2.86 -15.31
C ARG A 87 14.11 3.25 -15.50
N LEU A 88 13.62 4.27 -14.79
CA LEU A 88 12.25 4.77 -14.95
C LEU A 88 11.99 5.28 -16.37
N ARG A 89 12.95 6.01 -16.97
CA ARG A 89 12.87 6.48 -18.36
C ARG A 89 12.78 5.31 -19.34
N ARG A 90 13.56 4.24 -19.14
CA ARG A 90 13.47 3.02 -19.95
C ARG A 90 12.16 2.27 -19.73
N ALA A 91 11.59 2.34 -18.51
CA ALA A 91 10.26 1.83 -18.19
C ALA A 91 9.12 2.80 -18.56
N GLY A 92 9.28 3.62 -19.61
CA GLY A 92 8.33 4.67 -19.96
C GLY A 92 6.89 4.19 -20.16
N ARG A 93 6.69 3.01 -20.74
CA ARG A 93 5.37 2.36 -20.88
C ARG A 93 4.71 2.11 -19.53
N LEU A 94 5.45 1.49 -18.59
CA LEU A 94 4.97 1.22 -17.24
C LEU A 94 4.55 2.53 -16.55
N VAL A 95 5.41 3.55 -16.63
CA VAL A 95 5.15 4.87 -16.04
C VAL A 95 3.90 5.50 -16.64
N ALA A 96 3.75 5.46 -17.97
CA ALA A 96 2.58 5.99 -18.66
C ALA A 96 1.28 5.27 -18.27
N VAL A 97 1.29 3.95 -18.18
CA VAL A 97 0.13 3.14 -17.74
C VAL A 97 -0.22 3.46 -16.29
N LEU A 98 0.75 3.43 -15.38
CA LEU A 98 0.51 3.72 -13.96
C LEU A 98 -0.03 5.14 -13.76
N LEU A 99 0.58 6.14 -14.39
CA LEU A 99 0.13 7.53 -14.30
C LEU A 99 -1.25 7.71 -14.95
N GLY A 100 -1.44 7.23 -16.18
CA GLY A 100 -2.70 7.37 -16.90
C GLY A 100 -3.87 6.75 -16.15
N VAL A 101 -3.71 5.50 -15.70
CA VAL A 101 -4.78 4.80 -14.98
C VAL A 101 -5.01 5.40 -13.59
N THR A 102 -3.96 5.85 -12.89
CA THR A 102 -4.10 6.51 -11.58
C THR A 102 -4.80 7.87 -11.72
N VAL A 103 -4.44 8.67 -12.72
CA VAL A 103 -5.09 9.96 -12.99
C VAL A 103 -6.55 9.75 -13.37
N LEU A 104 -6.87 8.77 -14.22
CA LEU A 104 -8.26 8.44 -14.57
C LEU A 104 -9.07 7.99 -13.35
N ALA A 105 -8.53 7.05 -12.56
CA ALA A 105 -9.20 6.55 -11.36
C ALA A 105 -9.42 7.66 -10.32
N TRP A 106 -8.40 8.50 -10.10
CA TRP A 106 -8.50 9.64 -9.19
C TRP A 106 -9.51 10.67 -9.69
N THR A 107 -9.47 11.04 -10.97
CA THR A 107 -10.40 12.01 -11.58
C THR A 107 -11.84 11.51 -11.49
N GLY A 108 -12.08 10.23 -11.81
CA GLY A 108 -13.40 9.61 -11.67
C GLY A 108 -13.89 9.61 -10.22
N SER A 109 -13.02 9.30 -9.26
CA SER A 109 -13.34 9.36 -7.83
C SER A 109 -13.66 10.77 -7.35
N GLN A 110 -12.88 11.79 -7.79
CA GLN A 110 -13.16 13.19 -7.48
C GLN A 110 -14.49 13.63 -8.06
N PHE A 111 -14.78 13.30 -9.32
CA PHE A 111 -16.05 13.62 -9.96
C PHE A 111 -17.24 13.00 -9.21
N ALA A 112 -17.16 11.72 -8.87
CA ALA A 112 -18.22 11.01 -8.14
C ALA A 112 -18.46 11.53 -6.72
N SER A 113 -17.47 12.22 -6.14
CA SER A 113 -17.52 12.66 -4.74
C SER A 113 -17.49 14.17 -4.58
N TYR A 114 -17.51 14.90 -5.68
CA TYR A 114 -17.48 16.36 -5.69
C TYR A 114 -18.73 16.88 -5.00
N ASN A 115 -18.56 17.83 -4.09
CA ASN A 115 -19.65 18.49 -3.35
C ASN A 115 -20.47 17.61 -2.37
N LYS A 116 -19.97 16.42 -1.97
CA LYS A 116 -20.58 15.67 -0.87
C LYS A 116 -20.47 16.45 0.45
N GLU A 117 -21.60 16.67 1.14
CA GLU A 117 -21.69 17.43 2.40
C GLU A 117 -20.75 16.88 3.48
N GLU A 118 -20.65 15.55 3.61
CA GLU A 118 -19.77 14.90 4.59
C GLU A 118 -18.31 15.33 4.50
N ARG A 119 -17.78 15.53 3.28
CA ARG A 119 -16.37 15.91 3.09
C ARG A 119 -16.13 17.36 3.52
N ARG A 120 -17.14 18.21 3.36
CA ARG A 120 -17.13 19.58 3.86
C ARG A 120 -17.15 19.57 5.38
N ASP A 121 -17.99 18.73 5.99
CA ASP A 121 -18.08 18.60 7.44
C ASP A 121 -16.79 18.04 8.06
N ASP A 122 -16.17 17.06 7.42
CA ASP A 122 -14.85 16.53 7.81
C ASP A 122 -13.77 17.63 7.82
N LEU A 123 -13.75 18.47 6.78
CA LEU A 123 -12.79 19.58 6.69
C LEU A 123 -13.09 20.64 7.74
N LEU A 124 -14.35 21.02 7.92
CA LEU A 124 -14.77 21.98 8.94
C LEU A 124 -14.44 21.47 10.35
N ALA A 125 -14.62 20.18 10.61
CA ALA A 125 -14.26 19.55 11.89
C ALA A 125 -12.76 19.69 12.18
N LEU A 126 -11.90 19.49 11.19
CA LEU A 126 -10.45 19.65 11.34
C LEU A 126 -10.03 21.12 11.48
N LEU A 127 -10.68 22.03 10.75
CA LEU A 127 -10.38 23.47 10.79
C LEU A 127 -10.83 24.17 12.06
N LYS A 128 -11.72 23.55 12.86
CA LYS A 128 -12.10 24.06 14.19
C LYS A 128 -10.89 24.13 15.15
N THR A 129 -9.90 23.27 14.96
CA THR A 129 -8.80 23.07 15.92
C THR A 129 -7.41 23.17 15.30
N LYS A 130 -7.29 23.17 13.96
CA LYS A 130 -6.02 23.27 13.23
C LYS A 130 -6.11 24.33 12.14
N SER A 131 -5.06 25.14 12.00
CA SER A 131 -4.90 25.97 10.81
C SER A 131 -4.58 25.12 9.59
N LEU A 132 -4.85 25.65 8.38
CA LEU A 132 -4.50 24.99 7.11
C LEU A 132 -3.00 24.66 7.03
N ARG A 133 -2.14 25.53 7.57
CA ARG A 133 -0.69 25.33 7.59
C ARG A 133 -0.32 24.14 8.47
N GLU A 134 -0.88 24.02 9.67
CA GLU A 134 -0.62 22.90 10.58
C GLU A 134 -1.11 21.58 10.00
N LEU A 135 -2.32 21.57 9.42
CA LEU A 135 -2.86 20.42 8.70
C LEU A 135 -1.93 19.99 7.55
N SER A 136 -1.47 20.95 6.74
CA SER A 136 -0.59 20.64 5.60
C SER A 136 0.76 20.06 6.05
N MET A 137 1.35 20.61 7.11
CA MET A 137 2.59 20.10 7.69
C MET A 137 2.41 18.70 8.28
N GLU A 138 1.33 18.49 9.04
CA GLU A 138 1.02 17.19 9.65
C GLU A 138 0.80 16.12 8.57
N GLN A 139 0.03 16.43 7.53
CA GLN A 139 -0.19 15.52 6.41
C GLN A 139 1.10 15.25 5.62
N GLY A 140 1.96 16.26 5.43
CA GLY A 140 3.27 16.08 4.79
C GLY A 140 4.17 15.11 5.57
N VAL A 141 4.24 15.28 6.88
CA VAL A 141 5.00 14.36 7.76
C VAL A 141 4.41 12.95 7.73
N LEU A 142 3.08 12.83 7.80
CA LEU A 142 2.40 11.55 7.76
C LEU A 142 2.54 10.85 6.39
N ALA A 143 2.60 11.59 5.29
CA ALA A 143 2.91 11.03 3.97
C ALA A 143 4.34 10.44 3.91
N GLY A 144 5.30 11.05 4.64
CA GLY A 144 6.67 10.55 4.77
C GLY A 144 6.78 9.19 5.44
N LEU A 145 5.77 8.74 6.20
CA LEU A 145 5.71 7.39 6.80
C LEU A 145 5.32 6.30 5.79
N THR A 146 4.85 6.68 4.60
CA THR A 146 4.36 5.75 3.57
C THR A 146 5.05 6.00 2.22
N PRO A 147 6.38 5.89 2.11
CA PRO A 147 7.11 6.25 0.88
C PRO A 147 6.77 5.38 -0.33
N LEU A 148 6.25 4.17 -0.10
CA LEU A 148 5.84 3.22 -1.14
C LEU A 148 4.32 3.11 -1.28
N ARG A 149 3.56 4.05 -0.69
CA ARG A 149 2.08 4.00 -0.66
C ARG A 149 1.46 3.72 -2.02
N ASP A 150 1.86 4.50 -3.02
CA ASP A 150 1.23 4.46 -4.33
C ASP A 150 1.64 3.24 -5.17
N LEU A 151 2.67 2.48 -4.72
CA LEU A 151 3.12 1.23 -5.36
C LEU A 151 2.67 -0.03 -4.61
N CYS A 152 2.77 -0.03 -3.28
CA CYS A 152 2.33 -1.12 -2.43
C CYS A 152 0.81 -1.09 -2.18
N GLY A 153 0.13 -0.03 -2.64
CA GLY A 153 -1.30 0.18 -2.52
C GLY A 153 -2.10 0.08 -3.81
N LEU A 154 -1.51 -0.48 -4.87
CA LEU A 154 -2.10 -0.48 -6.21
C LEU A 154 -3.43 -1.23 -6.31
N GLY A 155 -3.77 -2.12 -5.37
CA GLY A 155 -5.04 -2.83 -5.33
C GLY A 155 -6.25 -1.89 -5.20
N ASP A 156 -6.07 -0.66 -4.70
CA ASP A 156 -7.16 0.34 -4.67
C ASP A 156 -7.48 0.92 -6.05
N ASN A 157 -6.57 0.76 -7.02
CA ASN A 157 -6.81 1.15 -8.40
C ASN A 157 -7.59 0.04 -9.12
N LEU A 158 -8.92 0.14 -9.05
CA LEU A 158 -9.85 -0.87 -9.59
C LEU A 158 -9.64 -1.13 -11.08
N LEU A 159 -9.31 -0.11 -11.86
CA LEU A 159 -9.02 -0.25 -13.29
C LEU A 159 -7.77 -1.11 -13.54
N LEU A 160 -6.67 -0.84 -12.81
CA LEU A 160 -5.46 -1.67 -12.87
C LEU A 160 -5.75 -3.09 -12.39
N LEU A 161 -6.49 -3.24 -11.29
CA LEU A 161 -6.81 -4.54 -10.71
C LEU A 161 -7.63 -5.41 -11.66
N VAL A 162 -8.68 -4.86 -12.27
CA VAL A 162 -9.50 -5.57 -13.28
C VAL A 162 -8.65 -5.93 -14.49
N GLY A 163 -7.85 -5.00 -15.01
CA GLY A 163 -6.97 -5.26 -16.15
C GLY A 163 -5.98 -6.39 -15.89
N ALA A 164 -5.29 -6.35 -14.73
CA ALA A 164 -4.36 -7.40 -14.32
C ALA A 164 -5.06 -8.75 -14.12
N THR A 165 -6.25 -8.74 -13.51
CA THR A 165 -7.05 -9.96 -13.30
C THR A 165 -7.41 -10.61 -14.63
N VAL A 166 -7.94 -9.84 -15.60
CA VAL A 166 -8.29 -10.34 -16.94
C VAL A 166 -7.07 -10.90 -17.67
N LEU A 167 -5.93 -10.21 -17.57
CA LEU A 167 -4.67 -10.65 -18.19
C LEU A 167 -4.20 -11.99 -17.63
N VAL A 168 -4.14 -12.13 -16.30
CA VAL A 168 -3.70 -13.36 -15.62
C VAL A 168 -4.72 -14.49 -15.80
N PHE A 169 -6.02 -14.18 -15.81
CA PHE A 169 -7.09 -15.14 -16.12
C PHE A 169 -6.92 -15.69 -17.54
N ARG A 170 -6.78 -14.83 -18.55
CA ARG A 170 -6.61 -15.24 -19.95
C ARG A 170 -5.42 -16.19 -20.13
N LEU A 171 -4.30 -15.91 -19.47
CA LEU A 171 -3.11 -16.75 -19.50
C LEU A 171 -3.29 -18.07 -18.74
N SER A 172 -4.07 -18.08 -17.67
CA SER A 172 -4.42 -19.30 -16.94
C SER A 172 -5.40 -20.17 -17.74
N ALA A 173 -6.39 -19.55 -18.39
CA ALA A 173 -7.38 -20.20 -19.23
C ALA A 173 -6.77 -20.82 -20.51
N GLY A 174 -5.69 -20.23 -21.05
CA GLY A 174 -4.91 -20.84 -22.14
C GLY A 174 -4.26 -22.19 -21.78
N ARG A 175 -4.25 -22.59 -20.50
CA ARG A 175 -3.89 -23.96 -20.10
C ARG A 175 -5.04 -24.95 -20.22
N TRP A 176 -6.27 -24.45 -20.27
CA TRP A 176 -7.51 -25.24 -20.27
C TRP A 176 -8.13 -25.36 -21.68
N GLY A 177 -7.61 -24.66 -22.69
CA GLY A 177 -8.04 -24.74 -24.09
C GLY A 177 -6.94 -24.34 -25.07
N GLY A 178 -6.84 -25.06 -26.21
CA GLY A 178 -5.72 -25.02 -27.15
C GLY A 178 -5.55 -23.76 -28.01
N ASP A 179 -4.30 -23.56 -28.43
CA ASP A 179 -3.76 -22.78 -29.57
C ASP A 179 -3.99 -21.26 -29.73
N LEU A 180 -4.63 -20.56 -28.80
CA LEU A 180 -4.66 -19.08 -28.84
C LEU A 180 -3.55 -18.47 -27.96
N ARG A 181 -2.30 -18.44 -28.46
CA ARG A 181 -1.17 -17.71 -27.82
C ARG A 181 -0.85 -16.39 -28.55
N PRO A 182 -1.51 -15.26 -28.23
CA PRO A 182 -1.12 -13.95 -28.74
C PRO A 182 0.04 -13.30 -27.94
N PHE A 183 0.46 -13.88 -26.81
CA PHE A 183 1.59 -13.40 -26.02
C PHE A 183 2.71 -14.45 -26.04
N SER A 184 3.89 -14.03 -26.50
CA SER A 184 5.13 -14.81 -26.37
C SER A 184 5.42 -15.02 -24.88
N THR A 185 5.04 -16.16 -24.35
CA THR A 185 5.58 -16.67 -23.08
C THR A 185 6.45 -17.86 -23.43
N GLU A 186 7.77 -17.65 -23.43
CA GLU A 186 8.76 -18.73 -23.55
C GLU A 186 8.65 -19.74 -22.39
N ALA A 187 8.11 -19.30 -21.24
CA ALA A 187 7.96 -20.10 -20.04
C ALA A 187 6.51 -20.55 -19.77
N PRO A 188 6.29 -21.77 -19.21
CA PRO A 188 4.99 -22.20 -18.75
C PRO A 188 4.51 -21.32 -17.59
N VAL A 189 3.24 -20.94 -17.61
CA VAL A 189 2.64 -20.12 -16.55
C VAL A 189 2.56 -20.99 -15.26
N PRO A 190 2.90 -20.46 -14.06
CA PRO A 190 2.89 -21.24 -12.81
C PRO A 190 1.48 -21.49 -12.27
N THR A 191 1.21 -22.64 -11.64
CA THR A 191 -0.12 -23.01 -11.06
C THR A 191 -0.69 -21.98 -10.10
N SER A 192 0.16 -21.21 -9.42
CA SER A 192 -0.24 -20.09 -8.58
C SER A 192 -0.97 -18.96 -9.31
N ALA A 193 -0.90 -18.89 -10.65
CA ALA A 193 -1.64 -17.89 -11.43
C ALA A 193 -3.15 -17.97 -11.20
N THR A 194 -3.71 -19.17 -11.01
CA THR A 194 -5.13 -19.36 -10.71
C THR A 194 -5.52 -18.73 -9.38
N LEU A 195 -4.68 -18.92 -8.36
CA LEU A 195 -4.87 -18.29 -7.05
C LEU A 195 -4.72 -16.77 -7.14
N CYS A 196 -3.79 -16.28 -7.96
CA CYS A 196 -3.55 -14.85 -8.13
C CYS A 196 -4.74 -14.14 -8.79
N TRP A 197 -5.22 -14.62 -9.95
CA TRP A 197 -6.39 -13.96 -10.57
C TRP A 197 -7.66 -14.20 -9.77
N GLY A 198 -7.84 -15.38 -9.15
CA GLY A 198 -9.00 -15.66 -8.31
C GLY A 198 -9.10 -14.72 -7.11
N SER A 199 -8.00 -14.53 -6.37
CA SER A 199 -7.96 -13.59 -5.24
C SER A 199 -8.13 -12.13 -5.68
N ALA A 200 -7.48 -11.73 -6.77
CA ALA A 200 -7.63 -10.39 -7.33
C ALA A 200 -9.08 -10.11 -7.81
N TRP A 201 -9.73 -11.10 -8.44
CA TRP A 201 -11.12 -11.01 -8.86
C TRP A 201 -12.08 -10.90 -7.66
N LEU A 202 -11.90 -11.74 -6.63
CA LEU A 202 -12.71 -11.68 -5.42
C LEU A 202 -12.57 -10.32 -4.73
N TYR A 203 -11.36 -9.78 -4.66
CA TYR A 203 -11.14 -8.43 -4.12
C TYR A 203 -11.77 -7.35 -5.00
N ALA A 204 -11.67 -7.45 -6.32
CA ALA A 204 -12.32 -6.51 -7.24
C ALA A 204 -13.84 -6.52 -7.08
N MET A 205 -14.46 -7.70 -7.04
CA MET A 205 -15.91 -7.86 -6.82
C MET A 205 -16.34 -7.28 -5.48
N TYR A 206 -15.58 -7.54 -4.42
CA TYR A 206 -15.81 -6.92 -3.12
C TYR A 206 -15.78 -5.39 -3.20
N ARG A 207 -14.79 -4.81 -3.89
CA ARG A 207 -14.68 -3.34 -4.07
C ARG A 207 -15.81 -2.76 -4.92
N PHE A 208 -16.23 -3.45 -5.98
CA PHE A 208 -17.39 -3.05 -6.78
C PHE A 208 -18.67 -3.06 -5.95
N ALA A 209 -18.91 -4.14 -5.19
CA ALA A 209 -20.05 -4.22 -4.30
C ALA A 209 -20.01 -3.09 -3.26
N ALA A 210 -18.84 -2.82 -2.66
CA ALA A 210 -18.66 -1.74 -1.70
C ALA A 210 -19.01 -0.38 -2.30
N MET A 211 -18.51 -0.09 -3.50
CA MET A 211 -18.80 1.16 -4.21
C MET A 211 -20.29 1.33 -4.56
N VAL A 212 -21.02 0.24 -4.84
CA VAL A 212 -22.45 0.27 -5.20
C VAL A 212 -23.33 0.43 -3.96
N ILE A 213 -23.00 -0.27 -2.87
CA ILE A 213 -23.82 -0.32 -1.65
C ILE A 213 -23.54 0.88 -0.74
N ASP A 214 -22.27 1.25 -0.59
CA ASP A 214 -21.82 2.36 0.24
C ASP A 214 -20.89 3.28 -0.58
N PRO A 215 -21.45 4.32 -1.24
CA PRO A 215 -20.66 5.23 -2.07
C PRO A 215 -19.68 6.09 -1.27
N ASP A 216 -19.69 6.02 0.06
CA ASP A 216 -18.67 6.64 0.93
C ASP A 216 -17.43 5.75 1.08
N GLY A 217 -17.49 4.56 0.46
CA GLY A 217 -16.37 3.69 0.19
C GLY A 217 -15.91 2.94 1.42
N LEU A 218 -16.79 2.69 2.38
CA LEU A 218 -16.48 1.89 3.56
C LEU A 218 -16.44 0.39 3.20
N PRO A 219 -15.64 -0.42 3.92
CA PRO A 219 -15.68 -1.87 3.79
C PRO A 219 -17.10 -2.40 4.01
N LEU A 220 -17.60 -3.27 3.12
CA LEU A 220 -18.82 -4.01 3.38
C LEU A 220 -18.54 -4.99 4.52
N GLY A 221 -19.16 -4.75 5.67
CA GLY A 221 -19.20 -5.69 6.77
C GLY A 221 -20.56 -6.37 6.88
N GLY A 222 -20.67 -7.34 7.78
CA GLY A 222 -21.95 -7.92 8.17
C GLY A 222 -22.35 -9.20 7.46
N CYS A 223 -21.50 -9.80 6.61
CA CYS A 223 -21.75 -11.16 6.18
C CYS A 223 -21.20 -12.13 7.22
N PHE A 224 -19.93 -11.99 7.66
CA PHE A 224 -19.31 -12.86 8.69
C PHE A 224 -18.02 -12.28 9.31
N VAL A 225 -17.74 -12.59 10.59
CA VAL A 225 -16.48 -12.21 11.28
C VAL A 225 -15.20 -12.64 10.54
N ILE A 226 -15.27 -13.70 9.74
CA ILE A 226 -14.15 -14.21 8.96
C ILE A 226 -13.69 -13.22 7.86
N GLU A 227 -14.56 -12.31 7.43
CA GLU A 227 -14.28 -11.26 6.44
C GLU A 227 -13.13 -10.36 6.89
N ALA A 228 -13.02 -10.09 8.19
CA ALA A 228 -11.94 -9.31 8.76
C ALA A 228 -10.54 -9.91 8.56
N GLY A 229 -10.45 -11.22 8.33
CA GLY A 229 -9.20 -11.88 7.93
C GLY A 229 -9.08 -12.03 6.41
N ILE A 230 -10.17 -12.40 5.76
CA ILE A 230 -10.18 -12.73 4.33
C ILE A 230 -9.98 -11.49 3.45
N ILE A 231 -10.64 -10.37 3.75
CA ILE A 231 -10.57 -9.16 2.91
C ILE A 231 -9.15 -8.56 2.94
N PRO A 232 -8.49 -8.35 4.10
CA PRO A 232 -7.10 -7.89 4.11
C PRO A 232 -6.14 -8.86 3.40
N LEU A 233 -6.40 -10.17 3.47
CA LEU A 233 -5.60 -11.17 2.76
C LEU A 233 -5.75 -11.02 1.24
N PHE A 234 -6.97 -10.94 0.71
CA PHE A 234 -7.19 -10.72 -0.71
C PHE A 234 -6.65 -9.37 -1.17
N MET A 235 -6.76 -8.33 -0.36
CA MET A 235 -6.14 -7.02 -0.60
C MET A 235 -4.62 -7.16 -0.74
N ALA A 236 -3.94 -7.83 0.19
CA ALA A 236 -2.49 -8.03 0.16
C ALA A 236 -2.03 -8.85 -1.06
N LEU A 237 -2.82 -9.84 -1.48
CA LEU A 237 -2.55 -10.62 -2.69
C LEU A 237 -2.74 -9.79 -3.96
N ALA A 238 -3.79 -8.97 -4.03
CA ALA A 238 -4.05 -8.06 -5.13
C ALA A 238 -2.94 -6.99 -5.26
N ASP A 239 -2.55 -6.37 -4.15
CA ASP A 239 -1.43 -5.44 -4.09
C ASP A 239 -0.13 -6.12 -4.51
N GLY A 240 0.13 -7.32 -4.00
CA GLY A 240 1.31 -8.12 -4.35
C GLY A 240 1.36 -8.48 -5.83
N LEU A 241 0.21 -8.81 -6.44
CA LEU A 241 0.11 -9.09 -7.87
C LEU A 241 0.49 -7.86 -8.72
N LEU A 242 -0.09 -6.71 -8.42
CA LEU A 242 0.18 -5.47 -9.15
C LEU A 242 1.62 -4.99 -8.91
N LEU A 243 2.11 -5.05 -7.67
CA LEU A 243 3.50 -4.72 -7.37
C LEU A 243 4.45 -5.69 -8.09
N ALA A 244 4.18 -6.98 -8.13
CA ALA A 244 5.02 -7.95 -8.82
C ALA A 244 5.16 -7.66 -10.32
N TRP A 245 4.08 -7.18 -10.97
CA TRP A 245 4.13 -6.69 -12.34
C TRP A 245 5.02 -5.46 -12.47
N VAL A 246 4.85 -4.44 -11.61
CA VAL A 246 5.71 -3.24 -11.59
C VAL A 246 7.18 -3.63 -11.43
N LEU A 247 7.50 -4.53 -10.50
CA LEU A 247 8.86 -4.97 -10.23
C LEU A 247 9.45 -5.77 -11.41
N ALA A 248 8.64 -6.58 -12.10
CA ALA A 248 9.07 -7.31 -13.29
C ALA A 248 9.40 -6.35 -14.46
N GLU A 249 8.56 -5.34 -14.71
CA GLU A 249 8.79 -4.33 -15.75
C GLU A 249 10.02 -3.45 -15.42
N LEU A 250 10.19 -3.03 -14.16
CA LEU A 250 11.39 -2.31 -13.73
C LEU A 250 12.65 -3.18 -13.84
N ARG A 251 12.54 -4.50 -13.68
CA ARG A 251 13.64 -5.45 -13.95
C ARG A 251 14.04 -5.45 -15.41
N ALA A 252 13.05 -5.60 -16.27
CA ALA A 252 13.24 -5.65 -17.70
C ALA A 252 13.86 -4.36 -18.23
N ALA A 253 13.53 -3.19 -17.65
CA ALA A 253 14.12 -1.89 -18.00
C ALA A 253 15.60 -1.69 -17.52
N GLY A 254 16.34 -2.78 -17.29
CA GLY A 254 17.76 -2.77 -16.95
C GLY A 254 18.66 -2.22 -18.08
N PRO A 255 19.99 -2.10 -17.86
CA PRO A 255 20.93 -1.62 -18.88
C PRO A 255 20.93 -2.45 -20.16
N GLU A 256 20.63 -3.75 -20.02
CA GLU A 256 20.60 -4.73 -21.11
C GLU A 256 19.22 -4.84 -21.78
N GLY A 257 18.17 -4.27 -21.18
CA GLY A 257 16.79 -4.44 -21.64
C GLY A 257 16.25 -3.16 -22.27
N PHE A 258 16.53 -2.99 -23.56
CA PHE A 258 15.71 -2.16 -24.44
C PHE A 258 14.84 -3.10 -25.29
N GLY A 259 13.52 -2.90 -25.28
CA GLY A 259 12.66 -3.42 -26.36
C GLY A 259 11.94 -4.75 -26.15
N CYS A 260 11.80 -5.29 -24.94
CA CYS A 260 10.79 -6.34 -24.74
C CYS A 260 9.38 -5.72 -24.79
N GLU A 261 8.72 -5.83 -25.95
CA GLU A 261 7.36 -5.34 -26.17
C GLU A 261 6.31 -6.13 -25.35
N SER A 262 6.62 -7.36 -24.94
CA SER A 262 5.68 -8.21 -24.19
C SER A 262 5.76 -7.99 -22.67
N ILE A 263 4.62 -8.13 -22.00
CA ILE A 263 4.52 -8.13 -20.53
C ILE A 263 4.91 -9.53 -20.02
N ASP A 264 5.94 -9.64 -19.17
CA ASP A 264 6.34 -10.91 -18.54
C ASP A 264 5.42 -11.27 -17.38
N VAL A 265 4.23 -11.77 -17.71
CA VAL A 265 3.23 -12.14 -16.69
C VAL A 265 3.66 -13.37 -15.89
N ALA A 266 4.35 -14.34 -16.50
CA ALA A 266 4.83 -15.52 -15.78
C ALA A 266 5.85 -15.11 -14.71
N GLY A 267 6.80 -14.25 -15.06
CA GLY A 267 7.75 -13.68 -14.11
C GLY A 267 7.11 -12.81 -13.04
N ALA A 268 6.04 -12.07 -13.36
CA ALA A 268 5.26 -11.35 -12.35
C ALA A 268 4.60 -12.33 -11.36
N VAL A 269 3.91 -13.37 -11.84
CA VAL A 269 3.21 -14.33 -10.97
C VAL A 269 4.16 -15.06 -10.02
N VAL A 270 5.35 -15.45 -10.49
CA VAL A 270 6.37 -16.09 -9.64
C VAL A 270 6.82 -15.17 -8.48
N ARG A 271 6.74 -13.85 -8.66
CA ARG A 271 7.17 -12.85 -7.66
C ARG A 271 6.08 -12.43 -6.68
N VAL A 272 4.83 -12.86 -6.88
CA VAL A 272 3.70 -12.48 -6.02
C VAL A 272 3.98 -12.73 -4.54
N PRO A 273 4.53 -13.87 -4.08
CA PRO A 273 4.77 -14.08 -2.65
C PRO A 273 5.72 -13.04 -2.03
N ALA A 274 6.83 -12.73 -2.72
CA ALA A 274 7.78 -11.71 -2.29
C ALA A 274 7.19 -10.30 -2.36
N ALA A 275 6.40 -9.99 -3.39
CA ALA A 275 5.74 -8.70 -3.54
C ALA A 275 4.63 -8.49 -2.50
N THR A 276 3.81 -9.51 -2.21
CA THR A 276 2.83 -9.48 -1.12
C THR A 276 3.50 -9.23 0.22
N LEU A 277 4.61 -9.91 0.52
CA LEU A 277 5.39 -9.63 1.73
C LEU A 277 5.87 -8.17 1.75
N ALA A 278 6.39 -7.65 0.63
CA ALA A 278 6.82 -6.27 0.55
C ALA A 278 5.66 -5.30 0.77
N CYS A 279 4.47 -5.56 0.21
CA CYS A 279 3.29 -4.72 0.42
C CYS A 279 2.84 -4.74 1.90
N VAL A 280 2.76 -5.92 2.52
CA VAL A 280 2.37 -6.07 3.94
C VAL A 280 3.40 -5.40 4.86
N ALA A 281 4.69 -5.55 4.55
CA ALA A 281 5.75 -4.96 5.36
C ALA A 281 5.89 -3.45 5.14
N ALA A 282 5.55 -2.93 3.95
CA ALA A 282 5.63 -1.50 3.65
C ALA A 282 4.37 -0.73 4.09
N LEU A 283 3.19 -1.35 4.12
CA LEU A 283 1.91 -0.73 4.49
C LEU A 283 1.10 -1.55 5.51
N PRO A 284 1.69 -2.04 6.63
CA PRO A 284 0.99 -2.91 7.57
C PRO A 284 -0.25 -2.25 8.18
N ALA A 285 -0.18 -0.94 8.42
CA ALA A 285 -1.28 -0.16 8.96
C ALA A 285 -2.56 -0.24 8.12
N ARG A 286 -2.44 -0.36 6.80
CA ARG A 286 -3.58 -0.46 5.88
C ARG A 286 -4.36 -1.76 6.07
N TYR A 287 -3.66 -2.89 6.09
CA TYR A 287 -4.27 -4.21 6.26
C TYR A 287 -4.89 -4.35 7.65
N VAL A 288 -4.18 -3.87 8.67
CA VAL A 288 -4.70 -3.86 10.05
C VAL A 288 -5.91 -2.93 10.16
N ALA A 289 -5.87 -1.72 9.60
CA ALA A 289 -7.02 -0.81 9.61
C ALA A 289 -8.27 -1.44 9.00
N THR A 290 -8.11 -2.12 7.86
CA THR A 290 -9.20 -2.81 7.16
C THR A 290 -9.79 -3.94 8.01
N GLY A 291 -8.95 -4.80 8.58
CA GLY A 291 -9.39 -5.90 9.43
C GLY A 291 -10.05 -5.40 10.72
N VAL A 292 -9.46 -4.38 11.36
CA VAL A 292 -10.02 -3.75 12.56
C VAL A 292 -11.38 -3.13 12.28
N TRP A 293 -11.55 -2.44 11.16
CA TRP A 293 -12.83 -1.87 10.77
C TRP A 293 -13.92 -2.95 10.65
N LEU A 294 -13.63 -4.01 9.89
CA LEU A 294 -14.56 -5.12 9.68
C LEU A 294 -14.90 -5.83 11.00
N LEU A 295 -13.91 -6.06 11.87
CA LEU A 295 -14.15 -6.64 13.20
C LEU A 295 -15.04 -5.75 14.07
N LEU A 296 -14.84 -4.44 14.03
CA LEU A 296 -15.66 -3.51 14.82
C LEU A 296 -17.09 -3.41 14.31
N TYR A 297 -17.30 -3.60 13.00
CA TYR A 297 -18.62 -3.66 12.42
C TYR A 297 -19.40 -4.88 12.94
N ASP A 298 -18.76 -6.06 12.96
CA ASP A 298 -19.42 -7.30 13.40
C ASP A 298 -19.48 -7.45 14.93
N VAL A 299 -18.45 -7.00 15.65
CA VAL A 299 -18.31 -7.18 17.10
C VAL A 299 -17.83 -5.87 17.76
N PRO A 300 -18.74 -4.89 17.96
CA PRO A 300 -18.39 -3.57 18.50
C PRO A 300 -17.72 -3.60 19.89
N SER A 301 -18.02 -4.63 20.69
CA SER A 301 -17.43 -4.80 22.03
C SER A 301 -15.90 -4.98 22.00
N LEU A 302 -15.33 -5.41 20.87
CA LEU A 302 -13.89 -5.54 20.68
C LEU A 302 -13.17 -4.17 20.73
N ALA A 303 -13.87 -3.06 20.51
CA ALA A 303 -13.30 -1.71 20.67
C ALA A 303 -12.74 -1.45 22.08
N ASN A 304 -13.18 -2.22 23.07
CA ASN A 304 -12.73 -2.11 24.45
C ASN A 304 -11.39 -2.81 24.71
N LEU A 305 -10.93 -3.71 23.84
CA LEU A 305 -9.62 -4.37 23.96
C LEU A 305 -8.50 -3.33 23.85
N ALA A 306 -7.53 -3.39 24.75
CA ALA A 306 -6.49 -2.36 24.88
C ALA A 306 -5.70 -2.13 23.58
N TRP A 307 -5.37 -3.20 22.84
CA TRP A 307 -4.62 -3.10 21.58
C TRP A 307 -5.47 -2.53 20.43
N LEU A 308 -6.75 -2.91 20.31
CA LEU A 308 -7.69 -2.35 19.33
C LEU A 308 -7.97 -0.89 19.63
N ARG A 309 -8.11 -0.53 20.90
CA ARG A 309 -8.27 0.86 21.34
C ARG A 309 -7.10 1.72 20.87
N GLY A 310 -5.87 1.21 20.93
CA GLY A 310 -4.69 1.90 20.41
C GLY A 310 -4.72 2.11 18.88
N CYS A 311 -5.28 1.15 18.13
CA CYS A 311 -5.40 1.23 16.68
C CYS A 311 -6.54 2.16 16.22
N VAL A 312 -7.67 2.14 16.94
CA VAL A 312 -8.92 2.82 16.57
C VAL A 312 -8.98 4.24 17.13
N ARG A 313 -8.46 4.44 18.34
CA ARG A 313 -8.60 5.71 19.09
C ARG A 313 -7.27 6.44 19.29
N GLY A 314 -6.21 5.99 18.64
CA GLY A 314 -4.88 6.54 18.92
C GLY A 314 -3.89 6.36 17.78
N TRP A 315 -2.65 6.70 18.11
CA TRP A 315 -1.53 6.67 17.18
C TRP A 315 -1.05 5.26 16.82
N GLY A 316 -1.80 4.19 17.16
CA GLY A 316 -1.36 2.81 17.00
C GLY A 316 -1.02 2.45 15.55
N LEU A 317 -1.88 2.79 14.60
CA LEU A 317 -1.63 2.51 13.19
C LEU A 317 -0.54 3.41 12.60
N VAL A 318 -0.43 4.67 13.06
CA VAL A 318 0.70 5.55 12.70
C VAL A 318 2.02 4.97 13.19
N LYS A 319 2.08 4.49 14.43
CA LYS A 319 3.26 3.84 15.02
C LYS A 319 3.62 2.56 14.28
N LEU A 320 2.62 1.72 13.97
CA LEU A 320 2.80 0.52 13.16
C LEU A 320 3.39 0.86 11.79
N GLN A 321 2.93 1.94 11.16
CA GLN A 321 3.47 2.43 9.90
C GLN A 321 4.89 3.04 10.06
N GLY A 322 5.20 3.65 11.19
CA GLY A 322 6.57 4.08 11.53
C GLY A 322 7.55 2.91 11.60
N VAL A 323 7.12 1.77 12.18
CA VAL A 323 7.92 0.53 12.19
C VAL A 323 8.12 0.00 10.77
N ALA A 324 7.13 0.14 9.88
CA ALA A 324 7.19 -0.29 8.50
C ALA A 324 8.31 0.37 7.67
N LEU A 325 8.78 1.56 8.07
CA LEU A 325 9.93 2.22 7.43
C LEU A 325 11.19 1.35 7.46
N VAL A 326 11.37 0.59 8.54
CA VAL A 326 12.50 -0.33 8.73
C VAL A 326 12.48 -1.47 7.71
N THR A 327 11.35 -1.70 7.03
CA THR A 327 11.17 -2.78 6.06
C THR A 327 10.91 -2.29 4.64
N ALA A 328 10.93 -0.97 4.39
CA ALA A 328 10.66 -0.41 3.06
C ALA A 328 11.61 -0.97 1.96
N GLY A 329 12.86 -1.27 2.32
CA GLY A 329 13.84 -1.87 1.40
C GLY A 329 13.50 -3.28 0.92
N LEU A 330 12.51 -3.97 1.52
CA LEU A 330 12.05 -5.29 1.06
C LEU A 330 11.49 -5.23 -0.37
N ALA A 331 10.86 -4.12 -0.79
CA ALA A 331 10.36 -3.98 -2.16
C ALA A 331 11.50 -4.06 -3.19
N GLY A 332 12.64 -3.43 -2.90
CA GLY A 332 13.84 -3.54 -3.73
C GLY A 332 14.41 -4.96 -3.75
N ALA A 333 14.41 -5.65 -2.61
CA ALA A 333 14.85 -7.05 -2.53
C ALA A 333 13.92 -8.02 -3.28
N ALA A 334 12.60 -7.78 -3.24
CA ALA A 334 11.60 -8.57 -3.96
C ALA A 334 11.79 -8.49 -5.48
N ALA A 335 12.19 -7.32 -6.01
CA ALA A 335 12.44 -7.14 -7.44
C ALA A 335 13.56 -8.06 -7.97
N TRP A 336 14.66 -8.14 -7.22
CA TRP A 336 15.88 -8.85 -7.61
C TRP A 336 15.98 -10.29 -7.10
N GLY A 337 15.00 -10.77 -6.33
CA GLY A 337 14.89 -12.19 -5.96
C GLY A 337 14.38 -13.08 -7.10
N ARG A 338 14.22 -14.38 -6.81
CA ARG A 338 13.52 -15.36 -7.66
C ARG A 338 12.02 -15.46 -7.28
N GLY A 339 11.53 -14.58 -6.41
CA GLY A 339 10.10 -14.42 -6.10
C GLY A 339 9.62 -15.04 -4.79
N THR A 340 10.50 -15.72 -4.05
CA THR A 340 10.14 -16.33 -2.75
C THR A 340 10.30 -15.36 -1.57
N ILE A 341 9.50 -15.56 -0.52
CA ILE A 341 9.58 -14.80 0.74
C ILE A 341 10.99 -14.89 1.35
N GLY A 342 11.54 -16.09 1.46
CA GLY A 342 12.86 -16.31 2.06
C GLY A 342 14.01 -15.64 1.28
N GLU A 343 13.87 -15.46 -0.03
CA GLU A 343 14.84 -14.71 -0.82
C GLU A 343 14.67 -13.20 -0.68
N ALA A 344 13.45 -12.68 -0.57
CA ALA A 344 13.23 -11.26 -0.29
C ALA A 344 13.87 -10.86 1.04
N ILE A 345 13.68 -11.67 2.09
CA ILE A 345 14.28 -11.44 3.41
C ILE A 345 15.81 -11.51 3.34
N ARG A 346 16.37 -12.56 2.73
CA ARG A 346 17.83 -12.69 2.57
C ARG A 346 18.41 -11.57 1.69
N GLY A 347 17.69 -11.18 0.65
CA GLY A 347 18.04 -10.08 -0.25
C GLY A 347 18.08 -8.75 0.49
N TYR A 348 17.10 -8.50 1.36
CA TYR A 348 17.07 -7.31 2.20
C TYR A 348 18.21 -7.29 3.22
N GLY A 349 18.53 -8.43 3.83
CA GLY A 349 19.71 -8.56 4.69
C GLY A 349 21.01 -8.24 3.96
N ARG A 350 21.17 -8.69 2.70
CA ARG A 350 22.32 -8.32 1.86
C ARG A 350 22.34 -6.82 1.54
N LEU A 351 21.18 -6.25 1.23
CA LEU A 351 21.04 -4.82 0.96
C LEU A 351 21.45 -3.97 2.16
N LEU A 352 21.00 -4.33 3.37
CA LEU A 352 21.40 -3.66 4.62
C LEU A 352 22.90 -3.70 4.87
N ARG A 353 23.55 -4.84 4.60
CA ARG A 353 25.01 -5.00 4.76
C ARG A 353 25.82 -4.23 3.72
N ALA A 354 25.27 -4.04 2.53
CA ALA A 354 25.96 -3.39 1.43
C ALA A 354 25.76 -1.87 1.43
N GLU A 355 24.51 -1.44 1.63
CA GLU A 355 23.98 -0.11 1.34
C GLU A 355 23.05 0.43 2.44
N GLY A 356 23.07 -0.16 3.65
CA GLY A 356 22.10 0.16 4.70
C GLY A 356 22.07 1.63 5.09
N GLY A 357 23.20 2.34 5.03
CA GLY A 357 23.26 3.76 5.34
C GLY A 357 22.63 4.64 4.26
N ARG A 358 22.59 4.19 3.00
CA ARG A 358 21.94 4.90 1.88
C ARG A 358 20.43 4.64 1.79
N LEU A 359 19.91 3.69 2.57
CA LEU A 359 18.48 3.41 2.67
C LEU A 359 17.75 4.36 3.62
N VAL A 360 18.47 4.94 4.58
CA VAL A 360 17.97 5.88 5.59
C VAL A 360 17.79 7.26 4.97
#